data_AF-A0A2V9CVL4-F1
#
_entry.id   AF-A0A2V9CVL4-F1
#
_cell.length_a   1.000
_cell.length_b   1.000
_cell.length_c   1.000
_cell.angle_alpha   90.00
_cell.angle_beta   90.00
_cell.angle_gamma   90.00
#
_symmetry.space_group_name_H-M   'P 1'
#
loop_
_entity.id
_entity.type
_entity.pdbx_description
1 polymer ?
#
loop_
_entity_poly.entity_id
_entity_poly.type
_entity_poly.pdbx_seq_one_letter_code
_entity_poly.pdbx_strand_id
1 'polypeptide(L)'
;MVTRPQSIKKHPGRASFDPQAFLATVGAARTITQCQKDYKIFSQGDPAEAVFYIQQGRVKLKVRSQQKKEAVIAILGAGDFLGEACLIGQTVQVATATA
;
A
#
# COMPACT_ATOMS: atom_id res chain seq x y z
N MET A 1 -11.96 18.35 -32.28
CA MET A 1 -10.51 18.21 -32.53
C MET A 1 -9.95 17.34 -31.42
N VAL A 2 -9.78 16.03 -31.65
CA VAL A 2 -9.36 15.07 -30.61
C VAL A 2 -7.84 14.96 -30.64
N THR A 3 -7.17 15.47 -29.62
CA THR A 3 -5.70 15.45 -29.51
C THR A 3 -5.26 14.03 -29.17
N ARG A 4 -4.38 13.47 -30.00
CA ARG A 4 -3.77 12.14 -29.81
C ARG A 4 -2.91 12.15 -28.53
N PRO A 5 -2.97 11.12 -27.67
CA PRO A 5 -2.05 11.01 -26.55
C PRO A 5 -0.63 10.81 -27.08
N GLN A 6 0.29 11.68 -26.66
CA GLN A 6 1.69 11.61 -27.06
C GLN A 6 2.37 10.42 -26.35
N SER A 7 3.08 9.61 -27.14
CA SER A 7 3.87 8.47 -26.66
C SER A 7 4.98 8.94 -25.72
N ILE A 8 5.03 8.36 -24.53
CA ILE A 8 6.05 8.61 -23.50
C ILE A 8 7.41 8.21 -24.08
N LYS A 9 8.27 9.18 -24.37
CA LYS A 9 9.62 8.92 -24.89
C LYS A 9 10.45 8.20 -23.81
N LYS A 10 10.86 6.96 -24.07
CA LYS A 10 11.86 6.25 -23.26
C LYS A 10 13.20 6.99 -23.37
N HIS A 11 13.65 7.60 -22.26
CA HIS A 11 15.00 8.17 -22.18
C HIS A 11 16.03 7.03 -22.07
N PRO A 12 17.00 6.93 -23.00
CA PRO A 12 18.04 5.92 -22.93
C PRO A 12 19.10 6.36 -21.92
N GLY A 13 19.29 5.59 -20.85
CA GLY A 13 20.39 5.82 -19.89
C GLY A 13 20.03 5.70 -18.40
N ARG A 14 18.77 5.51 -18.02
CA ARG A 14 18.39 5.14 -16.65
C ARG A 14 18.04 3.66 -16.64
N ALA A 15 18.73 2.87 -15.82
CA ALA A 15 18.30 1.51 -15.52
C ALA A 15 16.80 1.54 -15.21
N SER A 16 16.04 0.60 -15.76
CA SER A 16 14.62 0.47 -15.44
C SER A 16 14.47 0.36 -13.93
N PHE A 17 13.67 1.22 -13.32
CA PHE A 17 13.35 1.10 -11.90
C PHE A 17 12.48 -0.14 -11.72
N ASP A 18 13.01 -1.14 -11.02
CA ASP A 18 12.26 -2.31 -10.57
C ASP A 18 11.77 -2.04 -9.13
N PRO A 19 10.47 -1.74 -8.95
CA PRO A 19 9.92 -1.45 -7.63
C PRO A 19 10.03 -2.64 -6.69
N GLN A 20 9.91 -3.87 -7.21
CA GLN A 20 9.95 -5.08 -6.41
C GLN A 20 11.36 -5.31 -5.88
N ALA A 21 12.38 -5.21 -6.74
CA ALA A 21 13.77 -5.29 -6.30
C ALA A 21 14.13 -4.17 -5.31
N PHE A 22 13.64 -2.95 -5.55
CA PHE A 22 13.90 -1.81 -4.66
C PHE A 22 13.22 -1.95 -3.29
N LEU A 23 11.98 -2.45 -3.23
CA LEU A 23 11.21 -2.58 -1.99
C LEU A 23 11.46 -3.91 -1.25
N ALA A 24 12.13 -4.87 -1.90
CA ALA A 24 12.55 -6.13 -1.28
C ALA A 24 13.74 -5.98 -0.31
N THR A 25 14.44 -4.85 -0.33
CA THR A 25 15.65 -4.63 0.50
C THR A 25 15.38 -3.68 1.66
N VAL A 26 15.96 -3.97 2.83
CA VAL A 26 16.02 -3.05 3.98
C VAL A 26 16.90 -1.84 3.62
N GLY A 27 16.54 -0.65 4.11
CA GLY A 27 17.37 0.55 3.98
C GLY A 27 17.01 1.60 5.03
N ALA A 28 17.73 2.71 5.08
CA ALA A 28 17.57 3.74 6.12
C ALA A 28 16.13 4.28 6.29
N ALA A 29 15.31 4.22 5.24
CA ALA A 29 13.91 4.65 5.25
C ALA A 29 12.90 3.49 5.08
N ARG A 30 13.35 2.23 5.15
CA ARG A 30 12.55 1.05 4.82
C ARG A 30 12.79 -0.06 5.84
N THR A 31 11.74 -0.44 6.55
CA THR A 31 11.74 -1.56 7.49
C THR A 31 11.01 -2.75 6.87
N ILE A 32 11.53 -3.96 7.06
CA ILE A 32 10.83 -5.21 6.72
C ILE A 32 10.37 -5.85 8.02
N THR A 33 9.06 -6.11 8.11
CA THR A 33 8.44 -6.70 9.29
C THR A 33 7.68 -7.96 8.90
N GLN A 34 7.95 -9.07 9.58
CA GLN A 34 7.14 -10.28 9.46
C GLN A 34 5.94 -10.20 10.40
N CYS A 35 4.75 -10.41 9.83
CA CYS A 35 3.49 -10.36 10.53
C CYS A 35 2.94 -11.77 10.67
N GLN A 36 2.52 -12.14 11.87
CA GLN A 36 1.78 -13.38 12.09
C GLN A 36 0.34 -13.23 11.56
N LYS A 37 -0.35 -14.36 11.37
CA LYS A 37 -1.78 -14.34 11.00
C LYS A 37 -2.58 -13.48 11.99
N ASP A 38 -3.51 -12.69 11.47
CA ASP A 38 -4.38 -11.76 12.20
C ASP A 38 -3.62 -10.59 12.87
N TYR A 39 -2.32 -10.42 12.59
CA TYR A 39 -1.57 -9.25 13.05
C TYR A 39 -2.15 -7.98 12.45
N LYS A 40 -2.44 -7.00 13.31
CA LYS A 40 -2.99 -5.71 12.89
C LYS A 40 -1.86 -4.76 12.51
N ILE A 41 -1.79 -4.44 11.22
CA ILE A 41 -0.78 -3.55 10.64
C ILE A 41 -1.13 -2.09 11.00
N PHE A 42 -2.40 -1.71 10.83
CA PHE A 42 -2.96 -0.45 11.30
C PHE A 42 -4.48 -0.57 11.47
N SER A 43 -5.07 0.36 12.23
CA SER A 43 -6.50 0.46 12.48
C SER A 43 -7.11 1.64 11.72
N GLN A 44 -8.39 1.53 11.37
CA GLN A 44 -9.16 2.66 10.90
C GLN A 44 -9.14 3.79 11.93
N GLY A 45 -8.78 5.00 11.49
CA GLY A 45 -8.62 6.19 12.32
C GLY A 45 -7.20 6.42 12.85
N ASP A 46 -6.29 5.44 12.72
CA ASP A 46 -4.88 5.65 13.05
C ASP A 46 -4.25 6.68 12.09
N PRO A 47 -3.19 7.41 12.50
CA PRO A 47 -2.46 8.30 11.60
C PRO A 47 -2.01 7.60 10.31
N ALA A 48 -2.17 8.26 9.17
CA ALA A 48 -1.71 7.76 7.88
C ALA A 48 -0.34 8.37 7.53
N GLU A 49 0.74 7.69 7.91
CA GLU A 49 2.11 8.22 7.82
C GLU A 49 3.07 7.34 7.01
N ALA A 50 2.63 6.13 6.62
CA ALA A 50 3.46 5.17 5.93
C ALA A 50 2.69 4.41 4.85
N VAL A 51 3.42 4.04 3.80
CA VAL A 51 2.97 3.11 2.76
C VAL A 51 3.63 1.77 2.99
N PHE A 52 2.84 0.71 2.85
CA PHE A 52 3.31 -0.66 3.02
C PHE A 52 3.29 -1.38 1.68
N TYR A 53 4.28 -2.25 1.46
CA TYR A 53 4.39 -3.12 0.30
C TYR A 53 4.35 -4.57 0.77
N ILE A 54 3.43 -5.37 0.21
CA ILE A 54 3.28 -6.76 0.60
C ILE A 54 4.30 -7.60 -0.17
N GLN A 55 5.36 -8.04 0.51
CA GLN A 55 6.34 -8.94 -0.12
C GLN A 55 5.79 -10.37 -0.25
N GLN A 56 5.07 -10.85 0.77
CA GLN A 56 4.52 -12.20 0.85
C GLN A 56 3.23 -12.22 1.68
N GLY A 57 2.39 -13.22 1.46
CA GLY A 57 1.15 -13.42 2.21
C GLY A 57 -0.04 -12.64 1.65
N ARG A 58 -1.03 -12.39 2.51
CA ARG A 58 -2.25 -11.63 2.19
C ARG A 58 -2.55 -10.66 3.31
N VAL A 59 -3.27 -9.59 2.99
CA VAL A 59 -3.76 -8.62 3.97
C VAL A 59 -5.24 -8.35 3.71
N LYS A 60 -6.07 -8.42 4.74
CA LYS A 60 -7.49 -8.04 4.68
C LYS A 60 -7.64 -6.58 5.06
N LEU A 61 -8.38 -5.83 4.26
CA LEU A 61 -8.87 -4.51 4.61
C LEU A 61 -10.32 -4.59 5.09
N LYS A 62 -10.58 -4.02 6.26
CA LYS A 62 -11.91 -3.96 6.87
C LYS A 62 -12.28 -2.53 7.22
N VAL A 63 -13.55 -2.19 7.09
CA VAL A 63 -14.10 -0.92 7.56
C VAL A 63 -15.17 -1.19 8.61
N ARG A 64 -15.18 -0.38 9.66
CA ARG A 64 -16.19 -0.42 10.71
C ARG A 64 -17.20 0.70 10.49
N SER A 65 -18.48 0.36 10.43
CA SER A 65 -19.56 1.34 10.36
C SER A 65 -19.79 2.04 11.70
N GLN A 66 -20.56 3.14 11.69
CA GLN A 66 -20.97 3.82 12.92
C GLN A 66 -21.74 2.91 13.89
N GLN A 67 -22.44 1.90 13.37
CA GLN A 67 -23.14 0.87 14.14
C GLN A 67 -22.21 -0.27 14.60
N LYS A 68 -20.88 -0.08 14.53
CA LYS A 68 -19.85 -1.04 14.93
C LYS A 68 -19.86 -2.36 14.14
N LYS A 69 -20.49 -2.40 12.97
CA LYS A 69 -20.43 -3.57 12.08
C LYS A 69 -19.16 -3.50 11.23
N GLU A 70 -18.46 -4.62 11.09
CA GLU A 70 -17.29 -4.72 10.21
C GLU A 70 -17.65 -5.34 8.87
N ALA A 71 -17.04 -4.83 7.79
CA ALA A 71 -17.11 -5.43 6.47
C ALA A 71 -15.69 -5.53 5.88
N VAL A 72 -15.37 -6.66 5.25
CA VAL A 72 -14.15 -6.81 4.43
C VAL A 72 -14.41 -6.10 3.11
N ILE A 73 -13.55 -5.15 2.76
CA ILE A 73 -13.65 -4.36 1.53
C ILE A 73 -12.63 -4.78 0.47
N ALA A 74 -11.53 -5.41 0.88
CA ALA A 74 -10.51 -5.93 -0.02
C ALA A 74 -9.66 -7.02 0.65
N ILE A 75 -9.07 -7.88 -0.18
CA ILE A 75 -8.00 -8.80 0.20
C ILE A 75 -6.85 -8.56 -0.76
N LEU A 76 -5.74 -8.07 -0.23
CA LEU A 76 -4.51 -7.74 -0.96
C LEU A 76 -3.51 -8.90 -0.85
N GLY A 77 -2.66 -9.05 -1.85
CA GLY A 77 -1.65 -10.10 -1.95
C GLY A 77 -0.24 -9.55 -2.18
N ALA A 78 0.71 -10.47 -2.41
CA ALA A 78 2.08 -10.10 -2.73
C ALA A 78 2.15 -9.21 -3.98
N GLY A 79 2.91 -8.11 -3.90
CA GLY A 79 3.00 -7.09 -4.94
C GLY A 79 2.06 -5.90 -4.76
N ASP A 80 1.03 -6.02 -3.91
CA ASP A 80 0.09 -4.93 -3.65
C ASP A 80 0.65 -3.93 -2.63
N PHE A 81 0.10 -2.71 -2.68
CA PHE A 81 0.35 -1.64 -1.72
C PHE A 81 -0.87 -1.39 -0.85
N LEU A 82 -0.63 -0.84 0.34
CA LEU A 82 -1.67 -0.31 1.22
C LEU A 82 -1.16 0.90 2.00
N GLY A 83 -2.10 1.77 2.40
CA GLY A 83 -1.78 3.01 3.12
C GLY A 83 -1.28 4.14 2.21
N GLU A 84 -1.35 3.96 0.90
CA GLU A 84 -0.89 4.90 -0.13
C GLU A 84 -1.60 6.26 -0.09
N ALA A 85 -2.79 6.32 0.52
CA ALA A 85 -3.55 7.56 0.67
C ALA A 85 -2.76 8.65 1.41
N CYS A 86 -1.81 8.29 2.29
CA CYS A 86 -0.96 9.28 2.97
C CYS A 86 -0.13 10.12 1.98
N LEU A 87 0.24 9.55 0.83
CA LEU A 87 1.01 10.25 -0.20
C LEU A 87 0.21 11.35 -0.90
N ILE A 88 -1.14 11.29 -0.84
CA ILE A 88 -2.04 12.29 -1.43
C ILE A 88 -2.69 13.19 -0.37
N GLY A 89 -2.10 13.25 0.84
CA GLY A 89 -2.54 14.15 1.90
C GLY A 89 -3.64 13.62 2.81
N GLN A 90 -4.04 12.36 2.67
CA GLN A 90 -4.92 11.72 3.64
C GLN A 90 -4.19 11.60 4.98
N THR A 91 -4.76 12.14 6.06
CA THR A 91 -4.09 12.19 7.37
C THR A 91 -4.42 11.00 8.28
N VAL A 92 -5.47 10.23 7.96
CA VAL A 92 -5.94 9.10 8.76
C VAL A 92 -6.25 7.87 7.89
N GLN A 93 -5.98 6.69 8.42
CA GLN A 93 -6.30 5.42 7.78
C GLN A 93 -7.82 5.23 7.69
N VAL A 94 -8.33 5.01 6.48
CA VAL A 94 -9.77 4.87 6.24
C VAL A 94 -10.29 3.44 6.46
N ALA A 95 -9.38 2.49 6.67
CA ALA A 95 -9.67 1.09 6.92
C ALA A 95 -8.70 0.50 7.96
N THR A 96 -9.02 -0.68 8.47
CA THR A 96 -8.15 -1.51 9.30
C THR A 96 -7.50 -2.57 8.42
N ALA A 97 -6.18 -2.74 8.53
CA ALA A 97 -5.42 -3.76 7.81
C ALA A 97 -4.94 -4.87 8.75
N THR A 98 -5.20 -6.12 8.39
CA THR A 98 -4.74 -7.32 9.14
C THR A 98 -4.13 -8.35 8.21
N ALA A 99 -2.97 -8.91 8.56
CA ALA A 99 -2.32 -10.01 7.85
C ALA A 99 -3.10 -11.33 7.93
#